data_AF-A0A672SNM8-F1
#
_entry.id   AF-A0A672SNM8-F1
#
_cell.length_a   1.000
_cell.length_b   1.000
_cell.length_c   1.000
_cell.angle_alpha   90.00
_cell.angle_beta   90.00
_cell.angle_gamma   90.00
#
_symmetry.space_group_name_H-M   'P 1'
#
loop_
_entity.id
_entity.type
_entity.pdbx_description
1 polymer ?
#
loop_
_entity_poly.entity_id
_entity_poly.type
_entity_poly.pdbx_seq_one_letter_code
_entity_poly.pdbx_strand_id
1 'polypeptide(L)'
;MSGFVGFLWGVGTAAFPTEGSWDADGKGESVWDCFTRHTDPSSNSYIQWEEDLESVRYLGVNFYAFSLSWTRIFPDGNAKAHPNPAGVQHYQHDKIVSLRVFGYTAWSLLDGFEWNHGYSMRTGLFYIDFSKPERHRVPKTSAHFYRRVIRVNFSKLRFIHHLKAE
;
A
#
# COMPACT_ATOMS: atom_id res chain seq x y z
N MET A 1 4.14 -27.57 22.52
CA MET A 1 4.51 -27.49 21.09
C MET A 1 5.69 -26.54 20.97
N SER A 2 6.91 -27.07 20.89
CA SER A 2 8.11 -26.28 20.59
C SER A 2 8.24 -26.17 19.07
N GLY A 3 7.95 -25.01 18.51
CA GLY A 3 8.11 -24.76 17.08
C GLY A 3 7.84 -23.30 16.75
N PHE A 4 8.71 -22.70 15.95
CA PHE A 4 8.58 -21.38 15.32
C PHE A 4 9.02 -20.13 16.11
N VAL A 5 10.11 -20.22 16.88
CA VAL A 5 10.81 -18.98 17.29
C VAL A 5 11.29 -18.24 16.04
N GLY A 6 10.74 -17.06 15.78
CA GLY A 6 11.13 -16.18 14.66
C GLY A 6 10.34 -16.32 13.37
N PHE A 7 9.34 -17.22 13.28
CA PHE A 7 8.45 -17.29 12.11
C PHE A 7 7.35 -16.22 12.20
N LEU A 8 7.11 -15.48 11.12
CA LEU A 8 6.06 -14.46 11.06
C LEU A 8 4.80 -15.05 10.43
N TRP A 9 3.71 -15.09 11.20
CA TRP A 9 2.38 -15.34 10.68
C TRP A 9 1.68 -14.03 10.39
N GLY A 10 1.12 -13.88 9.19
CA GLY A 10 0.46 -12.65 8.80
C GLY A 10 -0.63 -12.81 7.76
N VAL A 11 -1.43 -11.77 7.64
CA VAL A 11 -2.44 -11.60 6.60
C VAL A 11 -2.18 -10.32 5.83
N GLY A 12 -2.77 -10.20 4.65
CA GLY A 12 -2.72 -8.93 3.95
C GLY A 12 -3.88 -8.67 3.03
N THR A 13 -4.07 -7.38 2.75
CA THR A 13 -5.13 -6.83 1.92
C THR A 13 -4.53 -5.94 0.83
N ALA A 14 -5.35 -5.61 -0.16
CA ALA A 14 -4.96 -4.74 -1.24
C ALA A 14 -6.03 -3.66 -1.43
N ALA A 15 -5.60 -2.43 -1.67
CA ALA A 15 -6.44 -1.25 -1.51
C ALA A 15 -7.67 -1.28 -2.42
N PHE A 16 -7.49 -1.61 -3.70
CA PHE A 16 -8.59 -1.60 -4.66
C PHE A 16 -9.73 -2.58 -4.28
N PRO A 17 -9.49 -3.89 -4.07
CA PRO A 17 -10.57 -4.82 -3.75
C PRO A 17 -11.17 -4.63 -2.35
N THR A 18 -10.45 -4.02 -1.39
CA THR A 18 -10.93 -3.95 0.01
C THR A 18 -11.43 -2.58 0.44
N GLU A 19 -10.77 -1.48 0.06
CA GLU A 19 -11.09 -0.14 0.60
C GLU A 19 -12.44 0.42 0.12
N GLY A 20 -12.67 0.41 -1.19
CA GLY A 20 -13.77 1.15 -1.80
C GLY A 20 -13.66 2.66 -1.64
N SER A 21 -14.81 3.33 -1.63
CA SER A 21 -14.92 4.78 -1.50
C SER A 21 -14.05 5.48 -2.55
N TRP A 22 -14.33 5.16 -3.81
CA TRP A 22 -13.43 5.47 -4.93
C TRP A 22 -13.30 6.98 -5.21
N ASP A 23 -14.30 7.78 -4.88
CA ASP A 23 -14.38 9.23 -5.07
C ASP A 23 -14.40 10.03 -3.75
N ALA A 24 -14.28 9.35 -2.62
CA ALA A 24 -14.27 10.00 -1.30
C ALA A 24 -12.99 10.80 -1.04
N ASP A 25 -13.13 11.89 -0.29
CA ASP A 25 -12.03 12.67 0.29
C ASP A 25 -10.95 13.10 -0.72
N GLY A 26 -11.37 13.40 -1.94
CA GLY A 26 -10.49 13.86 -3.02
C GLY A 26 -9.59 12.77 -3.60
N LYS A 27 -9.91 11.48 -3.40
CA LYS A 27 -9.26 10.37 -4.13
C LYS A 27 -9.46 10.55 -5.63
N GLY A 28 -8.38 10.36 -6.40
CA GLY A 28 -8.43 10.32 -7.85
C GLY A 28 -8.90 8.97 -8.41
N GLU A 29 -9.39 8.99 -9.64
CA GLU A 29 -9.73 7.79 -10.39
C GLU A 29 -8.49 6.91 -10.59
N SER A 30 -8.61 5.64 -10.21
CA SER A 30 -7.62 4.62 -10.53
C SER A 30 -8.01 3.88 -11.80
N VAL A 31 -7.05 3.17 -12.39
CA VAL A 31 -7.34 2.40 -13.60
C VAL A 31 -8.36 1.28 -13.34
N TRP A 32 -8.41 0.78 -12.12
CA TRP A 32 -9.38 -0.22 -11.72
C TRP A 32 -10.80 0.34 -11.59
N ASP A 33 -10.94 1.59 -11.16
CA ASP A 33 -12.24 2.28 -11.11
C ASP A 33 -12.80 2.44 -12.54
N CYS A 34 -11.94 2.78 -13.51
CA CYS A 34 -12.31 2.81 -14.93
C CYS A 34 -12.72 1.42 -15.44
N PHE A 35 -11.96 0.38 -15.10
CA PHE A 35 -12.23 -0.99 -15.51
C PHE A 35 -13.57 -1.52 -14.97
N THR A 36 -13.89 -1.24 -13.71
CA THR A 36 -15.17 -1.65 -13.09
C THR A 36 -16.32 -0.69 -13.38
N ARG A 37 -16.11 0.35 -14.20
CA ARG A 37 -17.11 1.39 -14.50
C ARG A 37 -17.70 2.02 -13.25
N HIS A 38 -16.82 2.30 -12.28
CA HIS A 38 -17.18 2.88 -10.98
C HIS A 38 -18.18 2.06 -10.17
N THR A 39 -18.37 0.77 -10.50
CA THR A 39 -18.99 -0.16 -9.57
C THR A 39 -17.98 -0.38 -8.45
N ASP A 40 -18.40 -0.14 -7.20
CA ASP A 40 -17.59 -0.29 -5.98
C ASP A 40 -18.00 -1.58 -5.25
N PRO A 41 -17.57 -2.77 -5.71
CA PRO A 41 -17.90 -4.05 -5.08
C PRO A 41 -17.00 -4.37 -3.87
N SER A 42 -16.39 -3.35 -3.25
CA SER A 42 -15.37 -3.54 -2.21
C SER A 42 -15.94 -4.02 -0.87
N SER A 43 -15.03 -4.37 0.05
CA SER A 43 -15.36 -4.68 1.44
C SER A 43 -15.62 -3.45 2.32
N ASN A 44 -15.59 -2.24 1.75
CA ASN A 44 -15.78 -0.97 2.45
C ASN A 44 -14.77 -0.72 3.60
N SER A 45 -13.55 -1.27 3.50
CA SER A 45 -12.49 -1.10 4.50
C SER A 45 -12.06 0.37 4.68
N TYR A 46 -12.34 1.27 3.72
CA TYR A 46 -12.06 2.69 3.91
C TYR A 46 -12.82 3.28 5.10
N ILE A 47 -14.07 2.84 5.28
CA ILE A 47 -14.97 3.26 6.34
C ILE A 47 -14.84 2.32 7.54
N GLN A 48 -14.80 1.01 7.29
CA GLN A 48 -14.89 -0.07 8.29
C GLN A 48 -13.53 -0.60 8.77
N TRP A 49 -12.47 0.22 8.66
CA TRP A 49 -11.12 -0.20 9.02
C TRP A 49 -10.99 -0.61 10.49
N GLU A 50 -11.83 -0.08 11.40
CA GLU A 50 -11.81 -0.48 12.81
C GLU A 50 -12.24 -1.93 13.00
N GLU A 51 -13.29 -2.39 12.31
CA GLU A 51 -13.69 -3.80 12.33
C GLU A 51 -12.63 -4.73 11.70
N ASP A 52 -11.94 -4.26 10.67
CA ASP A 52 -10.81 -4.98 10.08
C ASP A 52 -9.68 -5.16 11.10
N LEU A 53 -9.39 -4.14 11.90
CA LEU A 53 -8.39 -4.21 12.96
C LEU A 53 -8.79 -5.17 14.09
N GLU A 54 -10.07 -5.23 14.46
CA GLU A 54 -10.55 -6.23 15.42
C GLU A 54 -10.44 -7.65 14.84
N SER A 55 -10.67 -7.83 13.54
CA SER A 55 -10.45 -9.12 12.87
C SER A 55 -8.98 -9.54 12.88
N VAL A 56 -8.06 -8.61 12.62
CA VAL A 56 -6.61 -8.84 12.73
C VAL A 56 -6.22 -9.23 14.16
N ARG A 57 -6.79 -8.57 15.18
CA ARG A 57 -6.57 -8.91 16.59
C ARG A 57 -7.09 -10.29 16.93
N TYR A 58 -8.29 -10.63 16.49
CA TYR A 58 -8.90 -11.93 16.69
C TYR A 58 -8.02 -13.06 16.15
N LEU A 59 -7.41 -12.87 14.98
CA LEU A 59 -6.50 -13.85 14.38
C LEU A 59 -5.17 -14.00 15.15
N GLY A 60 -4.78 -13.03 15.97
CA GLY A 60 -3.51 -13.08 16.71
C GLY A 60 -2.27 -13.09 15.82
N VAL A 61 -2.37 -12.57 14.59
CA VAL A 61 -1.26 -12.55 13.64
C VAL A 61 -0.13 -11.64 14.10
N ASN A 62 1.10 -12.00 13.72
CA ASN A 62 2.30 -11.22 13.97
C ASN A 62 2.57 -10.19 12.88
N PHE A 63 1.82 -10.18 11.78
CA PHE A 63 2.06 -9.29 10.64
C PHE A 63 0.75 -8.99 9.90
N TYR A 64 0.47 -7.71 9.65
CA TYR A 64 -0.58 -7.27 8.74
C TYR A 64 0.04 -6.39 7.66
N ALA A 65 -0.08 -6.80 6.40
CA ALA A 65 0.34 -6.01 5.25
C ALA A 65 -0.86 -5.48 4.50
N PHE A 66 -0.81 -4.22 4.11
CA PHE A 66 -1.77 -3.69 3.16
C PHE A 66 -1.08 -2.77 2.16
N SER A 67 -1.65 -2.69 0.96
CA SER A 67 -1.16 -1.77 -0.05
C SER A 67 -1.74 -0.37 0.13
N LEU A 68 -0.96 0.66 -0.19
CA LEU A 68 -1.48 2.02 -0.26
C LEU A 68 -2.18 2.30 -1.60
N SER A 69 -3.35 2.93 -1.57
CA SER A 69 -4.02 3.46 -2.76
C SER A 69 -3.27 4.68 -3.27
N TRP A 70 -2.59 4.53 -4.40
CA TRP A 70 -1.77 5.61 -4.96
C TRP A 70 -2.60 6.85 -5.29
N THR A 71 -3.79 6.66 -5.88
CA THR A 71 -4.67 7.78 -6.25
C THR A 71 -5.38 8.41 -5.05
N ARG A 72 -5.38 7.74 -3.89
CA ARG A 72 -5.82 8.37 -2.64
C ARG A 72 -4.77 9.34 -2.09
N ILE A 73 -3.48 9.03 -2.26
CA ILE A 73 -2.37 9.89 -1.82
C ILE A 73 -2.02 10.95 -2.87
N PHE A 74 -2.01 10.59 -4.15
CA PHE A 74 -1.71 11.46 -5.30
C PHE A 74 -2.84 11.33 -6.33
N PRO A 75 -3.89 12.17 -6.26
CA PRO A 75 -5.08 12.03 -7.11
C PRO A 75 -4.81 12.06 -8.62
N ASP A 76 -3.78 12.78 -9.06
CA ASP A 76 -3.33 12.86 -10.46
C ASP A 76 -2.20 11.85 -10.78
N GLY A 77 -1.84 11.00 -9.83
CA GLY A 77 -0.71 10.07 -9.91
C GLY A 77 0.68 10.71 -9.83
N ASN A 78 0.79 12.03 -9.74
CA ASN A 78 2.06 12.74 -9.76
C ASN A 78 2.72 12.79 -8.38
N ALA A 79 3.68 11.91 -8.14
CA ALA A 79 4.47 11.86 -6.90
C ALA A 79 5.27 13.13 -6.56
N LYS A 80 5.36 14.11 -7.49
CA LYS A 80 6.00 15.40 -7.26
C LYS A 80 5.02 16.47 -6.76
N ALA A 81 3.72 16.25 -6.89
CA ALA A 81 2.69 17.14 -6.39
C ALA A 81 2.58 17.04 -4.85
N HIS A 82 1.76 17.91 -4.27
CA HIS A 82 1.45 17.83 -2.84
C HIS A 82 0.51 16.64 -2.62
N PRO A 83 0.77 15.76 -1.63
CA PRO A 83 -0.11 14.63 -1.36
C PRO A 83 -1.45 15.13 -0.82
N ASN A 84 -2.52 14.39 -1.12
CA ASN A 84 -3.84 14.60 -0.56
C ASN A 84 -3.79 14.39 0.97
N PRO A 85 -4.05 15.42 1.79
CA PRO A 85 -3.97 15.31 3.25
C PRO A 85 -4.93 14.27 3.83
N ALA A 86 -6.15 14.16 3.31
CA ALA A 86 -7.13 13.19 3.81
C ALA A 86 -6.70 11.75 3.51
N GLY A 87 -6.20 11.50 2.30
CA GLY A 87 -5.62 10.20 1.95
C GLY A 87 -4.40 9.82 2.80
N VAL A 88 -3.54 10.79 3.13
CA VAL A 88 -2.41 10.55 4.05
C VAL A 88 -2.92 10.24 5.46
N GLN A 89 -3.91 10.99 5.96
CA GLN A 89 -4.47 10.80 7.29
C GLN A 89 -5.12 9.43 7.46
N HIS A 90 -5.83 8.94 6.44
CA HIS A 90 -6.43 7.60 6.44
C HIS A 90 -5.40 6.51 6.78
N TYR A 91 -4.20 6.57 6.20
CA TYR A 91 -3.15 5.58 6.44
C TYR A 91 -2.29 5.84 7.69
N GLN A 92 -2.39 7.03 8.30
CA GLN A 92 -1.59 7.43 9.45
C GLN A 92 -2.34 7.32 10.78
N HIS A 93 -3.49 6.65 10.82
CA HIS A 93 -4.31 6.63 12.02
C HIS A 93 -3.61 5.92 13.20
N ASP A 94 -3.57 6.58 14.37
CA ASP A 94 -2.89 6.09 15.59
C ASP A 94 -3.28 4.66 16.02
N LYS A 95 -4.49 4.19 15.70
CA LYS A 95 -4.94 2.82 16.00
C LYS A 95 -4.32 1.76 15.08
N ILE A 96 -3.97 2.13 13.84
CA ILE A 96 -3.15 1.30 12.94
C ILE A 96 -1.72 1.23 13.50
N VAL A 97 -1.23 2.32 14.10
CA VAL A 97 0.10 2.40 14.70
C VAL A 97 0.21 1.62 16.03
N SER A 98 -0.91 1.46 16.77
CA SER A 98 -0.94 0.74 18.05
C SER A 98 -1.01 -0.78 17.89
N LEU A 99 -1.58 -1.27 16.78
CA LEU A 99 -1.31 -2.60 16.30
C LEU A 99 0.11 -2.63 15.75
N ARG A 100 0.81 -3.75 15.98
CA ARG A 100 2.13 -3.98 15.38
C ARG A 100 1.93 -4.26 13.87
N VAL A 101 1.47 -3.25 13.13
CA VAL A 101 1.31 -3.24 11.68
C VAL A 101 2.71 -3.05 11.11
N PHE A 102 3.27 -4.14 10.60
CA PHE A 102 4.70 -4.23 10.28
C PHE A 102 5.05 -3.86 8.84
N GLY A 103 4.10 -3.43 8.00
CA GLY A 103 4.47 -2.95 6.67
C GLY A 103 3.34 -2.42 5.81
N TYR A 104 3.61 -1.28 5.16
CA TYR A 104 2.89 -0.83 3.98
C TYR A 104 3.57 -1.39 2.74
N THR A 105 2.81 -1.99 1.84
CA THR A 105 3.32 -2.45 0.55
C THR A 105 2.93 -1.48 -0.56
N ALA A 106 3.74 -1.42 -1.60
CA ALA A 106 3.23 -0.98 -2.90
C ALA A 106 2.48 -2.16 -3.53
N TRP A 107 1.43 -1.87 -4.30
CA TRP A 107 0.66 -2.90 -5.01
C TRP A 107 1.55 -3.89 -5.75
N SER A 108 2.50 -3.37 -6.54
CA SER A 108 3.49 -4.19 -7.21
C SER A 108 4.82 -3.46 -7.37
N LEU A 109 5.91 -4.24 -7.34
CA LEU A 109 7.24 -3.73 -7.67
C LEU A 109 7.36 -3.41 -9.17
N LEU A 110 6.77 -4.26 -10.01
CA LEU A 110 6.87 -4.20 -11.47
C LEU A 110 5.49 -3.94 -12.08
N ASP A 111 5.47 -3.39 -13.29
CA ASP A 111 4.25 -3.34 -14.09
C ASP A 111 3.65 -4.74 -14.26
N GLY A 112 2.39 -4.88 -13.84
CA GLY A 112 1.62 -6.10 -13.92
C GLY A 112 0.97 -6.29 -15.29
N PHE A 113 0.56 -7.52 -15.57
CA PHE A 113 -0.33 -7.81 -16.69
C PHE A 113 -1.77 -7.58 -16.23
N GLU A 114 -2.47 -6.62 -16.86
CA GLU A 114 -3.78 -6.16 -16.41
C GLU A 114 -4.88 -6.60 -17.40
N TRP A 115 -5.10 -7.92 -17.49
CA TRP A 115 -6.13 -8.56 -18.33
C TRP A 115 -6.21 -7.98 -19.75
N ASN A 116 -7.33 -7.34 -20.10
CA ASN A 116 -7.60 -6.78 -21.42
C ASN A 116 -6.66 -5.64 -21.81
N HIS A 117 -5.95 -5.04 -20.86
CA HIS A 117 -4.97 -3.98 -21.10
C HIS A 117 -3.54 -4.49 -21.21
N GLY A 118 -3.27 -5.77 -20.91
CA GLY A 118 -1.93 -6.33 -20.90
C GLY A 118 -0.95 -5.46 -20.09
N TYR A 119 0.20 -5.10 -20.67
CA TYR A 119 1.21 -4.21 -20.06
C TYR A 119 1.08 -2.73 -20.48
N SER A 120 -0.04 -2.34 -21.10
CA SER A 120 -0.28 -0.93 -21.43
C SER A 120 -0.51 -0.09 -20.17
N MET A 121 -1.04 -0.73 -19.12
CA MET A 121 -1.20 -0.15 -17.80
C MET A 121 0.10 -0.26 -16.99
N ARG A 122 0.50 0.85 -16.37
CA ARG A 122 1.80 1.00 -15.70
C ARG A 122 1.64 1.16 -14.19
N THR A 123 1.12 0.13 -13.53
CA THR A 123 0.73 0.13 -12.10
C THR A 123 1.89 -0.09 -11.12
N GLY A 124 3.05 -0.59 -11.57
CA GLY A 124 4.18 -0.91 -10.69
C GLY A 124 5.11 0.27 -10.40
N LEU A 125 5.98 0.10 -9.38
CA LEU A 125 7.04 1.08 -9.08
C LEU A 125 8.09 1.19 -10.21
N PHE A 126 8.34 0.10 -10.92
CA PHE A 126 9.30 0.03 -12.02
C PHE A 126 8.60 -0.31 -13.33
N TYR A 127 8.96 0.45 -14.37
CA TYR A 127 8.59 0.15 -15.75
C TYR A 127 9.54 -0.89 -16.34
N ILE A 128 9.01 -1.78 -17.18
CA ILE A 128 9.78 -2.75 -17.96
C ILE A 128 9.72 -2.37 -19.43
N ASP A 129 10.88 -2.16 -20.03
CA ASP A 129 10.99 -1.94 -21.48
C ASP A 129 10.91 -3.27 -22.24
N PHE A 130 9.71 -3.61 -22.72
CA PHE A 130 9.46 -4.82 -23.49
C PHE A 130 10.02 -4.76 -24.92
N SER A 131 10.48 -3.61 -25.41
CA SER A 131 11.14 -3.51 -26.72
C SER A 131 12.55 -4.10 -26.71
N LYS A 132 13.15 -4.26 -25.53
CA LYS A 132 14.51 -4.77 -25.34
C LYS A 132 14.49 -6.20 -24.80
N PRO A 133 15.29 -7.14 -25.35
CA PRO A 133 15.34 -8.51 -24.86
C PRO A 133 15.81 -8.61 -23.41
N GLU A 134 16.62 -7.66 -22.93
CA GLU A 134 17.12 -7.61 -21.55
C GLU A 134 16.06 -7.19 -20.53
N ARG A 135 14.93 -6.60 -20.99
CA ARG A 135 13.81 -6.15 -20.15
C ARG A 135 14.25 -5.27 -18.98
N HIS A 136 15.02 -4.21 -19.27
CA HIS A 136 15.54 -3.33 -18.21
C HIS A 136 14.42 -2.75 -17.34
N ARG A 137 14.67 -2.68 -16.03
CA ARG A 137 13.77 -2.08 -15.04
C ARG A 137 14.13 -0.61 -14.87
N VAL A 138 13.20 0.29 -15.17
CA VAL A 138 13.38 1.74 -15.04
C VAL A 138 12.55 2.24 -13.85
N PRO A 139 13.16 2.87 -12.84
CA PRO A 139 12.41 3.40 -11.71
C PRO A 139 11.49 4.54 -12.16
N LYS A 140 10.23 4.51 -11.70
CA LYS A 140 9.30 5.62 -11.91
C LYS A 140 9.43 6.67 -10.80
N THR A 141 8.75 7.80 -10.96
CA THR A 141 8.63 8.82 -9.91
C THR A 141 8.10 8.24 -8.59
N SER A 142 7.15 7.30 -8.66
CA SER A 142 6.65 6.55 -7.51
C SER A 142 7.73 5.71 -6.82
N ALA A 143 8.65 5.08 -7.54
CA ALA A 143 9.79 4.37 -6.94
C ALA A 143 10.72 5.32 -6.17
N HIS A 144 11.00 6.50 -6.72
CA HIS A 144 11.81 7.51 -6.03
C HIS A 144 11.13 8.04 -4.78
N PHE A 145 9.81 8.28 -4.84
CA PHE A 145 9.01 8.67 -3.69
C PHE A 145 9.00 7.57 -2.60
N TYR A 146 8.71 6.33 -2.98
CA TYR A 146 8.68 5.18 -2.08
C TYR A 146 10.04 4.96 -1.40
N ARG A 147 11.14 5.08 -2.16
CA ARG A 147 12.51 5.07 -1.61
C ARG A 147 12.74 6.16 -0.56
N ARG A 148 12.21 7.37 -0.78
CA ARG A 148 12.32 8.48 0.19
C ARG A 148 11.55 8.17 1.46
N VAL A 149 10.32 7.67 1.34
CA VAL A 149 9.47 7.27 2.49
C VAL A 149 10.17 6.21 3.33
N ILE A 150 10.65 5.14 2.68
CA ILE A 150 11.44 4.09 3.32
C ILE A 150 12.61 4.70 4.10
N ARG A 151 13.44 5.53 3.46
CA ARG A 151 14.62 6.12 4.11
C ARG A 151 14.27 6.94 5.36
N VAL A 152 13.20 7.73 5.31
CA VAL A 152 12.74 8.58 6.43
C VAL A 152 12.13 7.73 7.57
N ASN A 153 11.40 6.67 7.24
CA ASN A 153 10.77 5.82 8.25
C ASN A 153 11.75 4.81 8.87
N PHE A 154 12.70 4.27 8.10
CA PHE A 154 13.80 3.45 8.63
C PHE A 154 14.71 4.25 9.55
N SER A 155 14.94 5.54 9.30
CA SER A 155 15.69 6.39 10.23
C SER A 155 14.91 6.64 11.53
N LYS A 156 13.57 6.75 11.49
CA LYS A 156 12.72 6.84 12.68
C LYS A 156 12.66 5.53 13.46
N LEU A 157 12.61 4.38 12.80
CA LEU A 157 12.63 3.05 13.43
C LEU A 157 13.95 2.77 14.16
N ARG A 158 15.08 3.31 13.69
CA ARG A 158 16.37 3.21 14.41
C ARG A 158 16.38 3.97 15.75
N PHE A 159 15.58 5.03 15.90
CA PHE A 159 15.46 5.75 17.17
C PHE A 159 14.61 5.00 18.22
N ILE A 160 13.82 4.01 17.82
CA ILE A 160 12.97 3.23 18.74
C ILE A 160 13.73 2.06 19.39
N HIS A 161 14.96 1.76 18.95
CA HIS A 161 15.82 0.73 19.56
C HIS A 161 16.71 1.22 20.71
N HIS A 162 16.54 2.44 21.22
CA HIS A 162 17.38 2.98 22.30
C HIS A 162 16.67 3.09 23.68
N LEU A 163 15.63 2.29 23.93
CA LEU A 163 15.03 2.17 25.26
C LEU A 163 14.89 0.71 25.67
N LYS A 164 15.95 0.22 26.33
CA LYS A 164 16.00 -0.68 27.51
C LYS A 164 17.25 -1.58 27.46
N ALA A 165 18.31 -1.07 28.08
CA ALA A 165 19.31 -1.87 28.76
C ALA A 165 19.96 -0.98 29.84
N GLU A 166 19.15 -0.57 30.83
CA GLU A 166 19.48 -0.46 32.26
C GLU A 166 18.17 -0.65 33.05
#